data_AF-A0A367IFW3-F1
#
_entry.id   AF-A0A367IFW3-F1
#
_cell.length_a   1.000
_cell.length_b   1.000
_cell.length_c   1.000
_cell.angle_alpha   90.00
_cell.angle_beta   90.00
_cell.angle_gamma   90.00
#
_symmetry.space_group_name_H-M   'P 1'
#
loop_
_entity.id
_entity.type
_entity.pdbx_description
1 polymer ?
#
loop_
_entity_poly.entity_id
_entity_poly.type
_entity_poly.pdbx_seq_one_letter_code
_entity_poly.pdbx_strand_id
1 'polypeptide(L)'
;MAEADAPDWKLQGIVGAVIMLNVVSLKLSTPGPWDSESFTLGLMGGVSMVLLYISWYRLTFKRRGLIPWVDLWVEPKKSASLVLLCSIVTLSMAWFTGNNMQDILPRPTGLVLSLVGFLMLTQSLYVLLSVGPLSED
;
A
#
# COMPACT_ATOMS: atom_id res chain seq x y z
N MET A 1 -9.92 -15.91 31.74
CA MET A 1 -10.04 -15.17 30.48
C MET A 1 -9.10 -13.98 30.58
N ALA A 2 -7.89 -14.09 30.03
CA ALA A 2 -6.94 -12.99 30.04
C ALA A 2 -7.27 -12.10 28.84
N GLU A 3 -7.64 -10.84 29.12
CA GLU A 3 -7.81 -9.80 28.12
C GLU A 3 -6.46 -9.65 27.40
N ALA A 4 -6.38 -10.14 26.16
CA ALA A 4 -5.15 -10.06 25.38
C ALA A 4 -4.88 -8.58 25.10
N ASP A 5 -3.91 -8.02 25.82
CA ASP A 5 -3.49 -6.62 25.74
C ASP A 5 -3.44 -6.17 24.28
N ALA A 6 -4.23 -5.13 23.98
CA ALA A 6 -4.36 -4.62 22.62
C ALA A 6 -2.95 -4.23 22.13
N PRO A 7 -2.51 -4.71 20.95
CA PRO A 7 -1.14 -4.49 20.51
C PRO A 7 -0.82 -3.00 20.47
N ASP A 8 0.29 -2.61 21.09
CA ASP A 8 0.71 -1.20 21.15
C ASP A 8 0.91 -0.68 19.71
N TRP A 9 0.06 0.28 19.35
CA TRP A 9 0.04 0.97 18.07
C TRP A 9 0.67 2.36 18.18
N LYS A 10 0.71 2.94 19.40
CA LYS A 10 1.06 4.34 19.62
C LYS A 10 2.52 4.59 19.28
N LEU A 11 3.41 3.70 19.71
CA LEU A 11 4.84 3.82 19.45
C LEU A 11 5.14 3.86 17.95
N GLN A 12 4.57 2.92 17.19
CA GLN A 12 4.79 2.81 15.74
C GLN A 12 4.17 4.00 14.99
N GLY A 13 2.99 4.45 15.40
CA GLY A 13 2.34 5.61 14.82
C GLY A 13 3.10 6.91 15.05
N ILE A 14 3.60 7.14 16.27
CA ILE A 14 4.38 8.33 16.61
C ILE A 14 5.71 8.32 15.86
N VAL A 15 6.45 7.20 15.88
CA VAL A 15 7.74 7.09 15.17
C VAL A 15 7.55 7.28 13.67
N GLY A 16 6.55 6.62 13.08
CA GLY A 16 6.20 6.80 11.67
C GLY A 16 5.86 8.26 11.34
N ALA A 17 5.02 8.91 12.16
CA ALA A 17 4.64 10.31 11.93
C ALA A 17 5.83 11.28 12.01
N VAL A 18 6.74 11.08 12.97
CA VAL A 18 7.95 11.92 13.13
C VAL A 18 8.87 11.76 11.91
N ILE A 19 9.10 10.53 11.45
CA ILE A 19 9.90 10.27 10.24
C ILE A 19 9.20 10.87 9.01
N MET A 20 7.88 10.74 8.89
CA MET A 20 7.12 11.35 7.79
C MET A 20 7.26 12.88 7.77
N LEU A 21 7.17 13.52 8.94
CA LEU A 21 7.36 14.96 9.07
C LEU A 21 8.76 15.38 8.65
N ASN A 22 9.77 14.59 9.03
CA ASN A 22 11.13 14.81 8.57
C ASN A 22 11.24 14.74 7.04
N VAL A 23 10.71 13.69 6.41
CA VAL A 23 10.78 13.47 4.96
C VAL A 23 10.07 14.58 4.18
N VAL A 24 8.91 15.05 4.65
CA VAL A 24 8.11 16.07 3.96
C VAL A 24 8.66 17.49 4.19
N SER A 25 9.04 17.83 5.42
CA SER A 25 9.37 19.22 5.80
C SER A 25 10.87 19.46 5.92
N LEU A 26 11.57 18.65 6.71
CA LEU A 26 12.95 18.92 7.11
C LEU A 26 13.97 18.41 6.08
N LYS A 27 13.63 17.37 5.33
CA LYS A 27 14.47 16.71 4.31
C LYS A 27 15.89 16.39 4.80
N LEU A 28 16.05 16.14 6.11
CA LEU A 28 17.36 15.79 6.68
C LEU A 28 17.69 14.36 6.28
N SER A 29 18.83 14.19 5.64
CA SER A 29 19.24 12.92 5.08
C SER A 29 20.75 12.74 5.17
N THR A 30 21.20 11.49 5.20
CA THR A 30 22.60 11.16 5.04
C THR A 30 22.85 10.72 3.58
N PRO A 31 24.03 11.06 3.00
CA PRO A 31 24.37 10.59 1.66
C PRO A 31 24.30 9.07 1.61
N GLY A 32 23.41 8.57 0.75
CA GLY A 32 23.17 7.15 0.56
C GLY A 32 24.19 6.52 -0.38
N PRO A 33 23.98 5.26 -0.81
CA PRO A 33 24.73 4.71 -1.93
C PRO A 33 24.62 5.65 -3.14
N TRP A 34 25.70 5.76 -3.91
CA TRP A 34 25.85 6.70 -5.03
C TRP A 34 25.82 8.19 -4.63
N ASP A 35 26.20 8.51 -3.38
CA ASP A 35 26.28 9.87 -2.85
C ASP A 35 24.95 10.63 -2.99
N SER A 36 23.84 9.89 -2.90
CA SER A 36 22.50 10.40 -3.16
C SER A 36 21.71 10.54 -1.86
N GLU A 37 21.51 11.78 -1.41
CA GLU A 37 20.66 12.08 -0.25
C GLU A 37 19.18 11.76 -0.51
N SER A 38 18.74 11.87 -1.77
CA SER A 38 17.38 11.59 -2.22
C SER A 38 16.99 10.12 -2.07
N PHE A 39 17.94 9.20 -2.23
CA PHE A 39 17.71 7.78 -2.01
C PHE A 39 17.38 7.49 -0.55
N THR A 40 18.21 8.00 0.37
CA THR A 40 18.00 7.81 1.81
C THR A 40 16.69 8.46 2.28
N LEU A 41 16.31 9.62 1.73
CA LEU A 41 14.99 10.23 1.98
C LEU A 41 13.85 9.35 1.51
N GLY A 42 13.96 8.79 0.30
CA GLY A 42 12.95 7.86 -0.23
C GLY A 42 12.80 6.60 0.63
N LEU A 43 13.93 6.05 1.09
CA LEU A 43 13.94 4.88 1.98
C LEU A 43 13.29 5.20 3.33
N MET A 44 13.64 6.34 3.95
CA MET A 44 13.00 6.81 5.19
C MET A 44 11.50 7.03 5.01
N GLY A 45 11.08 7.58 3.87
CA GLY A 45 9.66 7.69 3.50
C GLY A 45 8.96 6.33 3.43
N GLY A 46 9.59 5.35 2.80
CA GLY A 46 9.09 3.98 2.73
C GLY A 46 8.93 3.33 4.12
N VAL A 47 9.96 3.44 4.96
CA VAL A 47 9.92 2.92 6.35
C VAL A 47 8.83 3.60 7.16
N SER A 48 8.69 4.92 7.03
CA SER A 48 7.62 5.69 7.66
C SER A 48 6.23 5.19 7.27
N MET A 49 5.98 4.99 5.96
CA MET A 49 4.69 4.47 5.49
C MET A 49 4.39 3.08 6.04
N VAL A 50 5.40 2.20 6.15
CA VAL A 50 5.24 0.87 6.76
C VAL A 50 4.84 0.99 8.24
N LEU A 51 5.51 1.83 9.01
CA LEU A 51 5.19 2.04 10.43
C LEU A 51 3.79 2.61 10.63
N LEU A 52 3.41 3.60 9.81
CA LEU A 52 2.07 4.19 9.82
C LEU A 52 0.99 3.17 9.46
N TYR A 53 1.25 2.32 8.45
CA TYR A 53 0.37 1.22 8.08
C TYR A 53 0.15 0.25 9.23
N ILE A 54 1.23 -0.18 9.89
CA ILE A 54 1.15 -1.10 11.05
C ILE A 54 0.33 -0.47 12.18
N SER A 55 0.58 0.80 12.50
CA SER A 55 -0.16 1.54 13.53
C SER A 55 -1.65 1.60 13.21
N TRP A 56 -2.00 1.99 11.98
CA TRP A 56 -3.39 2.05 11.54
C TRP A 56 -4.07 0.68 11.55
N TYR A 57 -3.37 -0.38 11.11
CA TYR A 57 -3.89 -1.75 11.11
C TYR A 57 -4.20 -2.21 12.54
N ARG A 58 -3.27 -2.01 13.48
CA ARG A 58 -3.45 -2.39 14.89
C ARG A 58 -4.58 -1.61 15.55
N LEU A 59 -4.73 -0.32 15.21
CA LEU A 59 -5.82 0.52 15.69
C LEU A 59 -7.18 0.02 15.18
N THR A 60 -7.26 -0.35 13.90
CA THR A 60 -8.50 -0.75 13.23
C THR A 60 -8.93 -2.16 13.61
N PHE A 61 -8.02 -3.13 13.52
CA PHE A 61 -8.35 -4.54 13.66
C PHE A 61 -8.08 -5.12 15.06
N LYS A 62 -7.35 -4.40 15.93
CA LYS A 62 -6.98 -4.82 17.30
C LYS A 62 -6.38 -6.24 17.37
N ARG A 63 -5.78 -6.71 16.29
CA ARG A 63 -5.16 -8.04 16.14
C ARG A 63 -3.65 -7.87 15.93
N ARG A 64 -2.88 -8.88 16.36
CA ARG A 64 -1.41 -8.90 16.18
C ARG A 64 -0.96 -9.20 14.74
N GLY A 65 -1.86 -9.70 13.89
CA GLY A 65 -1.60 -9.89 12.46
C GLY A 65 -1.32 -8.55 11.75
N LEU A 66 -0.78 -8.61 10.54
CA LEU A 66 -0.51 -7.44 9.70
C LEU A 66 -1.11 -7.56 8.30
N ILE A 67 -1.65 -8.73 7.96
CA ILE A 67 -2.22 -9.02 6.65
C ILE A 67 -3.75 -8.94 6.79
N PRO A 68 -4.42 -8.03 6.08
CA PRO A 68 -5.86 -8.00 6.04
C PRO A 68 -6.33 -9.18 5.18
N TRP A 69 -6.73 -10.27 5.83
CA TRP A 69 -7.34 -11.42 5.18
C TRP A 69 -8.68 -11.05 4.55
N VAL A 70 -9.10 -11.83 3.54
CA VAL A 70 -10.40 -11.67 2.86
C VAL A 70 -11.57 -11.75 3.86
N ASP A 71 -11.40 -12.50 4.95
CA ASP A 71 -12.40 -12.64 6.02
C ASP A 71 -12.72 -11.33 6.75
N LEU A 72 -11.87 -10.31 6.62
CA LEU A 72 -12.11 -8.98 7.19
C LEU A 72 -12.97 -8.10 6.26
N TRP A 73 -13.29 -8.57 5.05
CA TRP A 73 -14.10 -7.83 4.09
C TRP A 73 -15.58 -8.13 4.35
N VAL A 74 -16.40 -7.07 4.43
CA VAL A 74 -17.85 -7.20 4.69
C VAL A 74 -18.57 -7.91 3.53
N GLU A 75 -18.28 -7.51 2.30
CA GLU A 75 -18.86 -8.11 1.08
C GLU A 75 -17.75 -8.45 0.06
N PRO A 76 -17.01 -9.56 0.26
CA PRO A 76 -15.78 -9.82 -0.48
C PRO A 76 -15.99 -9.91 -1.99
N LYS A 77 -17.10 -10.52 -2.44
CA LYS A 77 -17.42 -10.66 -3.87
C LYS A 77 -17.64 -9.30 -4.55
N LYS A 78 -18.45 -8.43 -3.93
CA LYS A 78 -18.78 -7.10 -4.48
C LYS A 78 -17.55 -6.18 -4.45
N SER A 79 -16.82 -6.17 -3.34
CA SER A 79 -15.59 -5.39 -3.20
C SER A 79 -14.52 -5.86 -4.20
N ALA A 80 -14.36 -7.17 -4.41
CA ALA A 80 -13.39 -7.68 -5.37
C ALA A 80 -13.76 -7.33 -6.81
N SER A 81 -15.05 -7.39 -7.20
CA SER A 81 -15.49 -6.91 -8.51
C SER A 81 -15.22 -5.42 -8.73
N LEU A 82 -15.39 -4.59 -7.69
CA LEU A 82 -15.06 -3.17 -7.76
C LEU A 82 -13.55 -2.95 -7.90
N VAL A 83 -12.73 -3.66 -7.12
CA VAL A 83 -11.26 -3.60 -7.24
C VAL A 83 -10.80 -4.06 -8.62
N LEU A 84 -11.44 -5.08 -9.21
CA LEU A 84 -11.15 -5.52 -10.57
C LEU A 84 -11.45 -4.41 -11.59
N LEU A 85 -12.62 -3.75 -11.48
CA LEU A 85 -12.95 -2.61 -12.32
C LEU A 85 -11.92 -1.48 -12.17
N CYS A 86 -11.58 -1.12 -10.94
CA CYS A 86 -10.54 -0.13 -10.65
C CYS A 86 -9.20 -0.52 -11.27
N SER A 87 -8.81 -1.80 -11.22
CA SER A 87 -7.55 -2.27 -11.82
C SER A 87 -7.50 -2.04 -13.33
N ILE A 88 -8.61 -2.28 -14.04
CA ILE A 88 -8.73 -2.04 -15.48
C ILE A 88 -8.61 -0.55 -15.78
N VAL A 89 -9.30 0.29 -15.00
CA VAL A 89 -9.21 1.76 -15.11
C VAL A 89 -7.77 2.24 -14.87
N THR A 90 -7.11 1.75 -13.82
CA THR A 90 -5.74 2.11 -13.50
C THR A 90 -4.76 1.67 -14.59
N LEU A 91 -4.90 0.46 -15.14
CA LEU A 91 -4.08 -0.02 -16.27
C LEU A 91 -4.31 0.81 -17.54
N SER A 92 -5.56 1.20 -17.80
CA SER A 92 -5.91 2.07 -18.94
C SER A 92 -5.26 3.45 -18.77
N MET A 93 -5.31 4.00 -17.55
CA MET A 93 -4.65 5.25 -17.21
C MET A 93 -3.12 5.13 -17.29
N ALA A 94 -2.56 4.00 -16.86
CA ALA A 94 -1.14 3.72 -16.94
C ALA A 94 -0.64 3.73 -18.39
N TRP A 95 -1.39 3.11 -19.30
CA TRP A 95 -1.11 3.15 -20.74
C TRP A 95 -1.21 4.58 -21.29
N PHE A 96 -2.28 5.30 -20.93
CA PHE A 96 -2.48 6.67 -21.39
C PHE A 96 -1.36 7.60 -20.94
N THR A 97 -1.04 7.58 -19.65
CA THR A 97 0.05 8.37 -19.06
C THR A 97 1.41 7.96 -19.63
N GLY A 98 1.63 6.66 -19.79
CA GLY A 98 2.88 6.11 -20.30
C GLY A 98 3.15 6.41 -21.77
N ASN A 99 2.12 6.66 -22.59
CA ASN A 99 2.28 6.90 -24.03
C ASN A 99 2.03 8.36 -24.45
N ASN A 100 1.01 9.02 -23.89
CA ASN A 100 0.53 10.32 -24.36
C ASN A 100 0.88 11.49 -23.43
N MET A 101 1.30 11.25 -22.19
CA MET A 101 1.57 12.30 -21.20
C MET A 101 3.02 12.33 -20.72
N GLN A 102 3.95 11.78 -21.50
CA GLN A 102 5.39 11.76 -21.15
C GLN A 102 6.00 13.17 -21.07
N ASP A 103 5.41 14.15 -21.74
CA ASP A 103 5.89 15.54 -21.71
C ASP A 103 5.53 16.28 -20.41
N ILE A 104 4.51 15.78 -19.68
CA ILE A 104 3.98 16.41 -18.46
C ILE A 104 4.39 15.63 -17.21
N LEU A 105 4.45 14.31 -17.32
CA LEU A 105 4.69 13.40 -16.19
C LEU A 105 6.06 12.72 -16.29
N PRO A 106 6.72 12.42 -15.15
CA PRO A 106 7.97 11.67 -15.15
C PRO A 106 7.82 10.36 -15.93
N ARG A 107 8.82 10.02 -16.74
CA ARG A 107 8.85 8.78 -17.55
C ARG A 107 8.45 7.49 -16.79
N PRO A 108 8.86 7.26 -15.53
CA PRO A 108 8.49 6.02 -14.83
C PRO A 108 7.02 5.97 -14.36
N THR A 109 6.24 7.04 -14.52
CA THR A 109 4.86 7.10 -13.99
C THR A 109 3.97 6.01 -14.56
N GLY A 110 4.01 5.78 -15.88
CA GLY A 110 3.24 4.70 -16.51
C GLY A 110 3.64 3.31 -16.02
N LEU A 111 4.93 3.09 -15.72
CA LEU A 111 5.43 1.83 -15.17
C LEU A 111 4.91 1.59 -13.75
N VAL A 112 4.99 2.60 -12.88
CA VAL A 112 4.50 2.50 -11.50
C VAL A 112 2.99 2.29 -11.47
N LEU A 113 2.23 3.02 -12.29
CA LEU A 113 0.77 2.83 -12.41
C LEU A 113 0.42 1.44 -12.93
N SER A 114 1.19 0.92 -13.90
CA SER A 114 0.98 -0.45 -14.41
C SER A 114 1.19 -1.48 -13.32
N LEU A 115 2.27 -1.34 -12.53
CA LEU A 115 2.55 -2.21 -11.39
C LEU A 115 1.39 -2.21 -10.38
N VAL A 116 0.92 -1.03 -9.98
CA VAL A 116 -0.23 -0.90 -9.07
C VAL A 116 -1.47 -1.56 -9.67
N GLY A 117 -1.76 -1.31 -10.95
CA GLY A 117 -2.88 -1.92 -11.67
C GLY A 117 -2.82 -3.45 -11.68
N PHE A 118 -1.65 -4.04 -11.96
CA PHE A 118 -1.48 -5.49 -11.93
C PHE A 118 -1.60 -6.08 -10.53
N LEU A 119 -1.12 -5.39 -9.49
CA LEU A 119 -1.32 -5.83 -8.10
C LEU A 119 -2.81 -5.84 -7.72
N MET A 120 -3.57 -4.81 -8.11
CA MET A 120 -5.01 -4.77 -7.88
C MET A 120 -5.75 -5.86 -8.67
N LEU A 121 -5.35 -6.09 -9.93
CA LEU A 121 -5.94 -7.11 -10.80
C LEU A 121 -5.71 -8.51 -10.22
N THR A 122 -4.47 -8.84 -9.86
CA THR A 122 -4.14 -10.14 -9.28
C THR A 122 -4.84 -10.37 -7.95
N GLN A 123 -4.89 -9.35 -7.07
CA GLN A 123 -5.60 -9.45 -5.79
C GLN A 123 -7.10 -9.66 -5.97
N SER A 124 -7.76 -8.90 -6.86
CA SER A 124 -9.19 -9.04 -7.10
C SER A 124 -9.56 -10.38 -7.75
N LEU A 125 -8.75 -10.85 -8.70
CA LEU A 125 -8.91 -12.18 -9.29
C LEU A 125 -8.77 -13.28 -8.23
N TYR A 126 -7.76 -13.18 -7.36
CA TYR A 126 -7.57 -14.13 -6.27
C TYR A 126 -8.82 -14.21 -5.37
N VAL A 127 -9.36 -13.06 -4.94
CA VAL A 127 -10.56 -13.03 -4.09
C VAL A 127 -11.79 -13.59 -4.81
N LEU A 128 -12.00 -13.23 -6.08
CA LEU A 128 -13.14 -13.73 -6.85
C LEU A 128 -13.08 -15.24 -7.09
N LEU A 129 -11.87 -15.76 -7.31
CA LEU A 129 -11.64 -17.20 -7.44
C LEU A 129 -11.87 -17.91 -6.10
N SER A 130 -11.30 -17.40 -5.01
CA SER A 130 -11.37 -18.00 -3.67
C SER A 130 -12.78 -18.01 -3.08
N VAL A 131 -13.61 -16.99 -3.36
CA VAL A 131 -15.01 -16.92 -2.88
C VAL A 131 -15.99 -17.55 -3.87
N GLY A 132 -15.54 -17.85 -5.08
CA GLY A 132 -16.37 -18.41 -6.15
C GLY A 132 -15.97 -19.84 -6.51
N PRO A 133 -15.34 -20.08 -7.67
CA PRO A 133 -15.09 -21.42 -8.19
C PRO A 133 -14.11 -22.27 -7.38
N LEU A 134 -13.25 -21.65 -6.55
CA LEU A 134 -12.28 -22.34 -5.69
C LEU A 134 -12.69 -22.28 -4.21
N SER A 135 -13.94 -21.94 -3.90
CA SER A 135 -14.41 -22.06 -2.52
C SER A 135 -14.42 -23.53 -2.12
N GLU A 136 -13.68 -23.87 -1.07
CA GLU A 136 -13.81 -25.17 -0.41
C GLU A 136 -15.14 -25.14 0.37
N ASP A 137 -16.08 -26.02 0.02
CA ASP A 137 -17.27 -26.33 0.82
C ASP A 137 -16.89 -27.05 2.13
#